data_AF-A0A9D6IJ97-F1
#
_entry.id   AF-A0A9D6IJ97-F1
#
_cell.length_a   1.000
_cell.length_b   1.000
_cell.length_c   1.000
_cell.angle_alpha   90.00
_cell.angle_beta   90.00
_cell.angle_gamma   90.00
#
_symmetry.space_group_name_H-M   'P 1'
#
loop_
_entity.id
_entity.type
_entity.pdbx_description
1 polymer ?
#
loop_
_entity_poly.entity_id
_entity_poly.type
_entity_poly.pdbx_seq_one_letter_code
_entity_poly.pdbx_strand_id
1 'polypeptide(L)' 'MVLENIQTVCPVRGETIAKKESFTDYKGRRIYFCCPGCEEPFSKEPGKFLEKLGPLAGNKTNTHS' A
#
# COMPACT_ATOMS: atom_id res chain seq x y z
N MET A 1 21.72 7.42 1.03
CA MET A 1 20.50 7.99 0.44
C MET A 1 19.41 6.94 0.57
N VAL A 2 18.52 7.09 1.53
CA VAL A 2 17.42 6.14 1.73
C VAL A 2 16.36 6.55 0.72
N LEU A 3 16.11 5.72 -0.30
CA LEU A 3 15.00 5.97 -1.22
C LEU A 3 13.72 5.95 -0.38
N GLU A 4 13.19 7.14 -0.07
CA GLU A 4 11.89 7.32 0.58
C GLU A 4 10.79 6.96 -0.42
N ASN A 5 10.63 5.66 -0.64
CA ASN A 5 9.45 5.08 -1.27
C ASN A 5 8.30 5.07 -0.26
N ILE A 6 7.92 6.26 0.21
CA ILE A 6 6.83 6.46 1.15
C ILE A 6 5.52 6.19 0.41
N GLN A 7 4.89 5.08 0.77
CA GLN A 7 3.54 4.78 0.34
C GLN A 7 2.57 5.78 0.97
N THR A 8 1.90 6.56 0.12
CA THR A 8 0.87 7.53 0.53
C THR A 8 -0.54 7.05 0.28
N VAL A 9 -0.73 5.93 -0.44
CA VAL A 9 -2.04 5.39 -0.83
C VAL A 9 -2.19 3.94 -0.37
N CYS A 10 -3.31 3.62 0.27
CA CYS A 10 -3.62 2.29 0.80
C CYS A 10 -3.83 1.28 -0.35
N PRO A 11 -3.13 0.13 -0.38
CA PRO A 11 -3.33 -0.93 -1.38
C PRO A 11 -4.76 -1.43 -1.47
N VAL A 12 -5.40 -1.52 -0.31
CA VAL A 12 -6.67 -2.21 -0.13
C VAL A 12 -7.81 -1.35 -0.66
N ARG A 13 -7.85 -0.11 -0.19
CA ARG A 13 -8.96 0.82 -0.45
C ARG A 13 -8.64 1.85 -1.54
N GLY A 14 -7.37 2.07 -1.86
CA GLY A 14 -6.92 3.12 -2.77
C GLY A 14 -7.01 4.53 -2.18
N GLU A 15 -7.22 4.65 -0.87
CA GLU A 15 -7.36 5.91 -0.15
C GLU A 15 -6.02 6.42 0.37
N THR A 16 -5.90 7.73 0.59
CA THR A 16 -4.70 8.31 1.18
C THR A 16 -4.48 7.84 2.63
N ILE A 17 -3.22 7.50 2.94
CA ILE A 17 -2.80 7.14 4.28
C ILE A 17 -2.59 8.42 5.06
N ALA A 18 -3.58 8.80 5.85
CA ALA A 18 -3.47 9.93 6.78
C ALA A 18 -2.58 9.60 7.98
N LYS A 19 -2.58 8.34 8.44
CA LYS A 19 -1.83 7.88 9.61
C LYS A 19 -0.98 6.67 9.27
N LYS A 20 0.33 6.77 9.49
CA LYS A 20 1.30 5.69 9.25
C LYS A 20 1.49 4.79 10.48
N GLU A 21 0.44 4.60 11.25
CA GLU A 21 0.47 3.77 12.47
C GLU A 21 0.21 2.30 12.16
N SER A 22 -0.64 2.02 11.17
CA SER A 22 -0.91 0.67 10.69
C SER A 22 0.02 0.33 9.53
N PHE A 23 0.98 -0.58 9.76
CA PHE A 23 1.88 -1.08 8.74
C PHE A 23 2.14 -2.58 8.93
N THR A 24 2.54 -3.25 7.86
CA THR A 24 3.00 -4.64 7.89
C THR A 24 4.26 -4.78 7.06
N ASP A 25 5.19 -5.58 7.54
CA ASP A 25 6.42 -5.90 6.83
C ASP A 25 6.21 -7.19 6.03
N TYR A 26 6.20 -7.09 4.70
CA TYR A 26 5.97 -8.22 3.80
C TYR A 26 7.06 -8.31 2.74
N LYS A 27 7.73 -9.47 2.65
CA LYS A 27 8.85 -9.72 1.72
C LYS A 27 9.95 -8.64 1.77
N GLY A 28 10.29 -8.16 2.97
CA GLY A 28 11.30 -7.12 3.17
C GLY A 28 10.84 -5.71 2.75
N ARG A 29 9.55 -5.51 2.48
CA ARG A 29 8.95 -4.20 2.22
C ARG A 29 7.94 -3.85 3.30
N ARG A 30 8.01 -2.62 3.81
CA ARG A 30 7.02 -2.07 4.73
C ARG A 30 5.84 -1.49 3.96
N ILE A 31 4.66 -2.06 4.17
CA ILE A 31 3.40 -1.64 3.56
C ILE A 31 2.57 -0.93 4.62
N TYR A 32 2.14 0.30 4.34
CA TYR A 32 1.31 1.10 5.22
C TYR A 32 -0.17 0.94 4.87
N PHE A 33 -1.05 1.20 5.83
CA PHE A 33 -2.49 1.14 5.65
C PHE A 33 -3.18 2.39 6.18
N CYS A 34 -4.31 2.76 5.58
CA CYS A 34 -5.09 3.91 6.03
C CYS A 34 -5.88 3.61 7.33
N CYS A 35 -6.16 2.33 7.62
CA CYS A 35 -6.94 1.89 8.78
C CYS A 35 -6.48 0.50 9.25
N PRO A 36 -6.65 0.14 10.53
CA PRO A 36 -6.34 -1.20 11.03
C PRO A 36 -7.13 -2.28 10.30
N GLY A 37 -8.40 -2.03 9.95
CA GLY A 37 -9.22 -3.00 9.19
C GLY A 37 -8.77 -3.28 7.74
N CYS A 38 -7.72 -2.60 7.24
CA CYS A 38 -7.14 -2.95 5.94
C CYS A 38 -6.18 -4.14 6.03
N GLU A 39 -5.74 -4.53 7.23
CA GLU A 39 -4.85 -5.69 7.39
C GLU A 39 -5.55 -7.00 7.01
N GLU A 40 -6.85 -7.14 7.30
CA GLU A 40 -7.61 -8.36 7.05
C GLU A 40 -7.72 -8.71 5.55
N PRO A 41 -8.20 -7.81 4.66
CA PRO A 41 -8.19 -8.08 3.22
C PRO A 41 -6.76 -8.24 2.70
N PHE A 42 -5.80 -7.44 3.19
CA PHE A 42 -4.41 -7.59 2.79
C PHE A 42 -3.84 -8.96 3.17
N SER A 43 -4.15 -9.49 4.35
CA SER A 43 -3.69 -10.80 4.80
C SER A 43 -4.34 -11.94 4.03
N LYS A 44 -5.56 -11.75 3.51
CA LYS A 44 -6.24 -12.73 2.66
C LYS A 44 -5.59 -12.85 1.28
N GLU A 45 -5.22 -11.73 0.66
CA GLU A 45 -4.65 -11.72 -0.70
C GLU A 45 -3.45 -10.75 -0.86
N PRO A 46 -2.35 -10.89 -0.09
CA PRO A 46 -1.29 -9.88 -0.06
C PRO A 46 -0.60 -9.75 -1.43
N GLY A 47 -0.42 -10.85 -2.15
CA GLY A 47 0.16 -10.86 -3.50
C GLY A 47 -0.61 -9.95 -4.48
N LYS A 48 -1.93 -10.06 -4.50
CA LYS A 48 -2.82 -9.29 -5.40
C LYS A 48 -2.79 -7.80 -5.10
N PHE A 49 -2.72 -7.44 -3.82
CA PHE A 49 -2.60 -6.04 -3.40
C PHE A 49 -1.20 -5.47 -3.70
N LEU A 50 -0.15 -6.28 -3.56
CA LEU A 50 1.22 -5.89 -3.88
C LEU A 50 1.46 -5.74 -5.38
N GLU A 51 0.85 -6.59 -6.21
CA GLU A 51 0.87 -6.45 -7.66
C GLU A 51 0.19 -5.15 -8.09
N LYS A 52 -0.93 -4.79 -7.44
CA LYS A 52 -1.60 -3.49 -7.65
C LYS A 52 -0.79 -2.29 -7.15
N LEU A 53 0.09 -2.47 -6.16
CA LEU A 53 0.92 -1.39 -5.63
C LEU A 53 2.17 -1.12 -6.47
N GLY A 54 2.65 -2.11 -7.24
CA GLY A 54 3.89 -1.98 -8.00
C GLY A 54 5.14 -1.74 -7.12
N PRO A 55 6.34 -1.61 -7.72
CA PRO A 55 7.59 -1.41 -7.00
C PRO A 55 7.71 -0.05 -6.30
N LEU A 56 6.88 0.94 -6.66
CA LEU A 56 6.96 2.29 -6.14
C LEU A 56 5.56 2.77 -5.75
N ALA A 57 5.37 2.98 -4.47
CA ALA A 57 4.05 3.23 -3.94
C ALA A 57 3.54 4.63 -4.33
N GLY A 58 2.50 4.66 -5.17
CA GLY A 58 1.53 5.75 -5.20
C GLY A 58 1.61 6.68 -6.41
N ASN A 59 1.08 6.23 -7.56
CA ASN A 59 0.23 7.08 -8.38
C ASN A 59 -0.76 6.24 -9.19
N LYS A 60 -2.05 6.39 -8.92
CA LYS A 60 -3.05 6.10 -9.96
C LYS A 60 -3.14 7.36 -10.82
N THR A 61 -2.36 7.46 -11.89
CA THR A 61 -2.79 8.26 -13.04
C THR A 61 -3.81 7.40 -13.78
N ASN A 62 -5.06 7.84 -13.73
CA ASN A 62 -6.14 7.27 -14.51
C ASN A 62 -5.78 7.36 -16.00
N THR A 63 -5.32 6.27 -16.61
CA THR A 63 -5.38 6.12 -18.07
C THR A 63 -6.70 5.44 -18.38
N HIS A 64 -7.72 6.27 -18.53
CA HIS A 64 -8.93 5.94 -19.26
C HIS A 64 -8.50 5.67 -20.71
N SER A 65 -8.77 4.47 -21.24
CA SER A 65 -8.73 4.23 -22.68
C SER A 65 -9.85 4.98 -23.38
#